data_AF-A0A2E6A197-F1
#
_entry.id   AF-A0A2E6A197-F1
#
_cell.length_a   1.000
_cell.length_b   1.000
_cell.length_c   1.000
_cell.angle_alpha   90.00
_cell.angle_beta   90.00
_cell.angle_gamma   90.00
#
_symmetry.space_group_name_H-M   'P 1'
#
loop_
_entity.id
_entity.type
_entity.pdbx_description
1 polymer ?
#
loop_
_entity_poly.entity_id
_entity_poly.type
_entity_poly.pdbx_seq_one_letter_code
_entity_poly.pdbx_strand_id
1 'polypeptide(L)'
;MDELYRGRLSLQEIWRLGCADEPLSDGDREHFVGLARSRFFTFRLGMEHAWSGNDAGKRASLIAGFVTELASGPGLERAWRDSEFFRDPGAEDVEEALTERRDGAGDHAQVH
;
A
#
# COMPACT_ATOMS: atom_id res chain seq x y z
N MET A 1 30.86 11.18 21.03
CA MET A 1 30.88 9.75 20.64
C MET A 1 29.66 9.14 21.30
N ASP A 2 28.54 9.02 20.56
CA ASP A 2 27.48 8.00 20.72
C ASP A 2 26.20 8.35 19.92
N GLU A 3 26.36 8.68 18.62
CA GLU A 3 25.23 8.66 17.66
C GLU A 3 25.30 7.43 16.73
N LEU A 4 26.33 6.59 16.86
CA LEU A 4 26.64 5.49 15.94
C LEU A 4 26.00 4.15 16.31
N TYR A 5 25.23 4.07 17.41
CA TYR A 5 24.62 2.82 17.88
C TYR A 5 23.12 2.94 18.22
N ARG A 6 22.34 3.73 17.46
CA ARG A 6 20.94 3.32 17.24
C ARG A 6 21.00 2.11 16.30
N GLY A 7 20.79 0.91 16.85
CA GLY A 7 20.76 -0.31 16.05
C GLY A 7 19.86 -0.10 14.84
N ARG A 8 20.36 -0.47 13.65
CA ARG A 8 19.58 -0.41 12.40
C ARG A 8 18.21 -1.05 12.64
N LEU A 9 17.15 -0.35 12.27
CA LEU A 9 15.80 -0.87 12.38
C LEU A 9 15.71 -2.22 11.64
N SER A 10 14.98 -3.17 12.22
CA SER A 10 14.65 -4.41 11.50
C SER A 10 13.73 -4.11 10.32
N LEU A 11 13.70 -4.99 9.31
CA LEU A 11 12.78 -4.84 8.18
C LEU A 11 11.32 -4.75 8.61
N GLN A 12 10.94 -5.41 9.71
CA GLN A 12 9.59 -5.34 10.27
C GLN A 12 9.29 -3.96 10.88
N GLU A 13 10.25 -3.36 11.57
CA GLU A 13 10.12 -2.00 12.09
C GLU A 13 10.08 -0.97 10.97
N ILE A 14 10.93 -1.11 9.96
CA ILE A 14 10.94 -0.28 8.76
C ILE A 14 9.58 -0.35 8.06
N TRP A 15 9.04 -1.57 7.86
CA TRP A 15 7.71 -1.75 7.28
C TRP A 15 6.61 -1.07 8.09
N ARG A 16 6.60 -1.29 9.42
CA ARG A 16 5.59 -0.71 10.32
C ARG A 16 5.63 0.81 10.30
N LEU A 17 6.80 1.40 10.46
CA LEU A 17 7.00 2.85 10.48
C LEU A 17 6.69 3.46 9.11
N GLY A 18 7.18 2.85 8.04
CA GLY A 18 6.92 3.31 6.68
C GLY A 18 5.43 3.27 6.32
N CYS A 19 4.70 2.21 6.69
CA CYS A 19 3.24 2.16 6.49
C CYS A 19 2.52 3.27 7.25
N ALA A 20 2.96 3.56 8.48
CA ALA A 20 2.38 4.58 9.35
C ALA A 20 2.77 6.03 8.97
N ASP A 21 3.60 6.23 7.94
CA ASP A 21 4.20 7.52 7.58
C ASP A 21 5.07 8.14 8.69
N GLU A 22 5.67 7.29 9.51
CA GLU A 22 6.60 7.76 10.53
C GLU A 22 7.96 8.12 9.89
N PRO A 23 8.71 9.06 10.48
CA PRO A 23 10.03 9.42 9.98
C PRO A 23 10.98 8.21 9.91
N LEU A 24 11.59 8.02 8.74
CA LEU A 24 12.65 7.06 8.48
C LEU A 24 13.92 7.79 8.04
N SER A 25 15.08 7.23 8.37
CA SER A 25 16.35 7.65 7.77
C SER A 25 16.33 7.38 6.26
N ASP A 26 17.20 8.03 5.48
CA ASP A 26 17.24 7.83 4.02
C ASP A 26 17.47 6.36 3.65
N GLY A 27 18.39 5.67 4.34
CA GLY A 27 18.65 4.25 4.10
C GLY A 27 17.48 3.35 4.47
N ASP A 28 16.79 3.62 5.58
CA ASP A 28 15.60 2.85 5.97
C ASP A 28 14.42 3.14 5.04
N ARG A 29 14.32 4.36 4.51
CA ARG A 29 13.33 4.75 3.51
C ARG A 29 13.54 3.99 2.20
N GLU A 30 14.78 3.84 1.73
CA GLU A 30 15.09 3.00 0.57
C GLU A 30 14.67 1.53 0.80
N HIS A 31 14.93 1.00 1.99
CA HIS A 31 14.46 -0.34 2.36
C HIS A 31 12.93 -0.44 2.39
N PHE A 32 12.22 0.54 2.94
CA PHE A 32 10.76 0.58 2.92
C PHE A 32 10.21 0.58 1.49
N VAL A 33 10.75 1.44 0.61
CA VAL A 33 10.35 1.50 -0.81
C VAL A 33 10.58 0.15 -1.50
N GLY A 34 11.70 -0.53 -1.21
CA GLY A 34 11.96 -1.88 -1.73
C GLY A 34 10.92 -2.91 -1.27
N LEU A 35 10.54 -2.89 0.01
CA LEU A 35 9.50 -3.76 0.55
C LEU A 35 8.12 -3.45 -0.06
N ALA A 36 7.75 -2.18 -0.16
CA ALA A 36 6.50 -1.72 -0.77
C ALA A 36 6.41 -2.16 -2.24
N ARG A 37 7.50 -1.98 -3.00
CA ARG A 37 7.59 -2.42 -4.41
C ARG A 37 7.35 -3.93 -4.55
N SER A 38 7.89 -4.75 -3.66
CA SER A 38 7.64 -6.20 -3.63
C SER A 38 6.17 -6.53 -3.36
N ARG A 39 5.52 -5.76 -2.46
CA ARG A 39 4.09 -5.92 -2.18
C ARG A 39 3.23 -5.59 -3.40
N PHE A 40 3.51 -4.47 -4.07
CA PHE A 40 2.79 -4.05 -5.27
C PHE A 40 2.97 -5.02 -6.43
N PHE A 41 4.19 -5.54 -6.62
CA PHE A 41 4.47 -6.58 -7.60
C PHE A 41 3.65 -7.86 -7.36
N THR A 42 3.50 -8.25 -6.09
CA THR A 42 2.67 -9.41 -5.73
C THR A 42 1.19 -9.17 -6.08
N PHE A 43 0.67 -7.97 -5.83
CA PHE A 43 -0.68 -7.60 -6.24
C PHE A 43 -0.86 -7.67 -7.76
N ARG A 44 0.07 -7.07 -8.53
CA ARG A 44 0.07 -7.12 -10.00
C ARG A 44 0.03 -8.54 -10.53
N LEU A 45 0.88 -9.45 -10.03
CA LEU A 45 0.86 -10.86 -10.41
C LEU A 45 -0.48 -11.54 -10.10
N GLY A 46 -1.09 -11.23 -8.97
CA GLY A 46 -2.42 -11.72 -8.61
C GLY A 46 -3.48 -11.28 -9.62
N MET A 47 -3.45 -10.01 -10.01
CA MET A 47 -4.37 -9.42 -10.97
C MET A 47 -4.18 -10.00 -12.38
N GLU A 48 -2.93 -10.10 -12.86
CA GLU A 48 -2.59 -10.75 -14.14
C GLU A 48 -3.14 -12.17 -14.23
N HIS A 49 -2.95 -12.96 -13.16
CA HIS A 49 -3.46 -14.32 -13.11
C HIS A 49 -5.01 -14.35 -13.09
N ALA A 50 -5.66 -13.42 -12.39
CA ALA A 50 -7.11 -13.34 -12.35
C ALA A 50 -7.71 -12.91 -13.71
N TRP A 51 -7.07 -11.99 -14.44
CA TRP A 51 -7.48 -11.64 -15.81
C TRP A 51 -7.30 -12.82 -16.77
N SER A 52 -6.17 -13.51 -16.71
CA SER A 52 -5.92 -14.69 -17.56
C SER A 52 -6.99 -15.78 -17.38
N GLY A 53 -7.48 -15.95 -16.15
CA GLY A 53 -8.58 -16.86 -15.83
C GLY A 53 -9.99 -16.29 -16.07
N ASN A 54 -10.14 -15.05 -16.51
CA ASN A 54 -11.40 -14.30 -16.57
C ASN A 54 -12.21 -14.33 -15.25
N ASP A 55 -11.51 -14.33 -14.11
CA ASP A 55 -12.11 -14.48 -12.79
C ASP A 55 -12.42 -13.10 -12.19
N ALA A 56 -13.64 -12.62 -12.41
CA ALA A 56 -14.11 -11.34 -11.87
C ALA A 56 -14.16 -11.33 -10.33
N GLY A 57 -14.52 -12.44 -9.69
CA GLY A 57 -14.63 -12.52 -8.23
C GLY A 57 -13.26 -12.43 -7.55
N LYS A 58 -12.24 -13.07 -8.13
CA LYS A 58 -10.86 -12.98 -7.66
C LYS A 58 -10.29 -11.57 -7.83
N ARG A 59 -10.57 -10.90 -8.97
CA ARG A 59 -10.16 -9.51 -9.18
C ARG A 59 -10.74 -8.59 -8.12
N ALA A 60 -12.06 -8.66 -7.88
CA ALA A 60 -12.72 -7.87 -6.85
C ALA A 60 -12.13 -8.11 -5.45
N SER A 61 -11.86 -9.38 -5.10
CA SER A 61 -11.26 -9.74 -3.81
C SER A 61 -9.83 -9.18 -3.65
N LEU A 62 -9.01 -9.23 -4.71
CA LEU A 62 -7.66 -8.69 -4.71
C LEU A 62 -7.66 -7.17 -4.54
N ILE A 63 -8.51 -6.46 -5.30
CA ILE A 63 -8.68 -5.00 -5.19
C ILE A 63 -9.12 -4.64 -3.77
N ALA A 64 -10.16 -5.29 -3.24
CA ALA A 64 -10.66 -5.00 -1.90
C ALA A 64 -9.60 -5.21 -0.79
N GLY A 65 -8.81 -6.28 -0.89
CA GLY A 65 -7.70 -6.55 0.02
C GLY A 65 -6.63 -5.46 -0.06
N PHE A 66 -6.23 -5.09 -1.28
CA PHE A 66 -5.20 -4.09 -1.49
C PHE A 66 -5.65 -2.69 -1.05
N VAL A 67 -6.88 -2.29 -1.37
CA VAL A 67 -7.51 -1.04 -0.88
C VAL A 67 -7.52 -1.00 0.65
N THR A 68 -7.82 -2.12 1.31
CA THR A 68 -7.82 -2.20 2.78
C THR A 68 -6.41 -1.96 3.36
N GLU A 69 -5.37 -2.52 2.73
CA GLU A 69 -3.98 -2.29 3.14
C GLU A 69 -3.56 -0.83 2.94
N LEU A 70 -3.84 -0.24 1.78
CA LEU A 70 -3.48 1.15 1.48
C LEU A 70 -4.22 2.12 2.40
N ALA A 71 -5.52 1.92 2.61
CA ALA A 71 -6.32 2.74 3.52
C ALA A 71 -5.86 2.68 4.98
N SER A 72 -5.26 1.55 5.38
CA SER A 72 -4.72 1.37 6.75
C SER A 72 -3.26 1.83 6.88
N GLY A 73 -2.60 2.17 5.77
CA GLY A 73 -1.18 2.52 5.72
C GLY A 73 -0.93 3.75 4.85
N PRO A 74 -1.06 4.98 5.39
CA PRO A 74 -0.91 6.21 4.61
C PRO A 74 0.45 6.32 3.88
N GLY A 75 1.54 5.82 4.48
CA GLY A 75 2.82 5.78 3.79
C GLY A 75 2.95 4.70 2.74
N LEU A 76 2.20 3.59 2.88
CA LEU A 76 2.08 2.61 1.81
C LEU A 76 1.24 3.15 0.64
N GLU A 77 0.17 3.90 0.92
CA GLU A 77 -0.64 4.56 -0.11
C GLU A 77 0.19 5.57 -0.92
N ARG A 78 0.93 6.46 -0.26
CA ARG A 78 1.80 7.41 -0.97
C ARG A 78 2.88 6.69 -1.77
N ALA A 79 3.53 5.69 -1.19
CA ALA A 79 4.51 4.88 -1.90
C ALA A 79 3.92 4.18 -3.13
N TRP A 80 2.66 3.75 -3.08
CA TRP A 80 1.96 3.18 -4.24
C TRP A 80 1.69 4.23 -5.31
N ARG A 81 1.12 5.39 -4.95
CA ARG A 81 0.84 6.52 -5.88
C ARG A 81 2.09 7.03 -6.59
N ASP A 82 3.23 7.05 -5.88
CA ASP A 82 4.52 7.48 -6.43
C ASP A 82 5.25 6.38 -7.24
N SER A 83 4.71 5.16 -7.28
CA SER A 83 5.36 4.02 -7.93
C SER A 83 4.95 3.84 -9.39
N GLU A 84 5.73 3.01 -10.10
CA GLU A 84 5.38 2.55 -11.45
C GLU A 84 4.05 1.76 -11.51
N PHE A 85 3.63 1.15 -10.40
CA PHE A 85 2.40 0.33 -10.31
C PHE A 85 1.11 1.16 -10.31
N PHE A 86 1.20 2.47 -10.09
CA PHE A 86 0.04 3.37 -10.18
C PHE A 86 -0.50 3.50 -11.61
N ARG A 87 0.19 2.93 -12.60
CA ARG A 87 -0.22 2.88 -14.01
C ARG A 87 -0.56 1.48 -14.48
N ASP A 88 -0.53 0.49 -13.60
CA ASP A 88 -0.87 -0.87 -13.98
C ASP A 88 -2.36 -1.00 -14.29
N PRO A 89 -2.75 -1.99 -15.12
CA PRO A 89 -4.13 -2.41 -15.21
C PRO A 89 -4.70 -2.64 -13.79
N GLY A 90 -5.93 -2.21 -13.54
CA GLY A 90 -6.58 -2.29 -12.23
C GLY A 90 -6.18 -1.23 -11.22
N ALA A 91 -5.21 -0.34 -11.52
CA ALA A 91 -4.89 0.79 -10.64
C ALA A 91 -6.04 1.80 -10.55
N GLU A 92 -6.76 2.03 -11.65
CA GLU A 92 -7.96 2.88 -11.68
C GLU A 92 -9.05 2.33 -10.76
N ASP A 93 -9.34 1.02 -10.84
CA ASP A 93 -10.31 0.36 -9.94
C ASP A 93 -9.91 0.49 -8.46
N VAL A 94 -8.61 0.42 -8.15
CA VAL A 94 -8.10 0.62 -6.78
C VAL A 94 -8.26 2.06 -6.33
N GLU A 95 -8.01 3.04 -7.21
CA GLU A 95 -8.18 4.46 -6.90
C GLU A 95 -9.65 4.85 -6.70
N GLU A 96 -10.54 4.36 -7.55
CA GLU A 96 -11.98 4.52 -7.40
C GLU A 96 -12.43 3.97 -6.04
N ALA A 97 -12.09 2.71 -5.73
CA ALA A 97 -12.44 2.09 -4.46
C ALA A 97 -11.84 2.79 -3.23
N LEU A 98 -10.63 3.37 -3.33
CA LEU A 98 -10.04 4.19 -2.27
C LEU A 98 -10.82 5.49 -2.05
N THR A 99 -11.27 6.12 -3.15
CA THR A 99 -12.05 7.37 -3.12
C THR A 99 -13.42 7.12 -2.51
N GLU A 100 -14.16 6.11 -3.00
CA GLU A 100 -15.45 5.70 -2.44
C GLU A 100 -15.37 5.40 -0.94
N ARG A 101 -14.30 4.73 -0.50
CA ARG A 101 -14.11 4.42 0.92
C ARG A 101 -13.91 5.68 1.76
N ARG A 102 -13.21 6.69 1.24
CA ARG A 102 -13.01 7.97 1.94
C ARG A 102 -14.31 8.75 2.03
N ASP A 103 -15.06 8.79 0.94
CA ASP A 103 -16.34 9.52 0.87
C ASP A 103 -17.40 8.85 1.74
N GLY A 104 -17.50 7.52 1.70
CA GLY A 104 -18.40 6.73 2.55
C GLY A 104 -18.03 6.76 4.04
N ALA A 105 -16.76 6.94 4.39
CA ALA A 105 -16.35 7.20 5.78
C ALA A 105 -16.79 8.59 6.27
N GLY A 106 -16.97 9.56 5.35
CA GLY A 106 -17.50 10.88 5.65
C GLY A 106 -18.97 10.87 6.07
N ASP A 107 -19.78 9.99 5.47
CA ASP A 107 -21.22 9.88 5.78
C ASP A 107 -21.50 9.20 7.13
N HIS A 108 -20.65 8.27 7.58
CA HIS A 108 -20.81 7.63 8.88
C HIS A 108 -20.35 8.48 10.08
N ALA A 109 -19.60 9.56 9.85
CA ALA A 109 -19.16 10.48 10.91
C ALA A 109 -20.26 11.47 11.37
N GLN A 110 -21.44 11.47 10.73
CA GLN A 110 -22.56 12.36 11.09
C GLN A 110 -23.68 11.71 11.90
N VAL A 111 -23.53 10.47 12.38
CA VAL A 111 -24.58 9.80 13.15
C VAL A 111 -24.09 9.38 14.53
N HIS A 112 -24.29 10.32 15.48
CA HIS A 112 -24.42 10.18 16.94
C HIS A 112 -23.27 9.60 17.78
#